data_AF-A0A2W5B1Q4-F1
#
_entry.id   AF-A0A2W5B1Q4-F1
#
_cell.length_a   1.000
_cell.length_b   1.000
_cell.length_c   1.000
_cell.angle_alpha   90.00
_cell.angle_beta   90.00
_cell.angle_gamma   90.00
#
_symmetry.space_group_name_H-M   'P 1'
#
loop_
_entity.id
_entity.type
_entity.pdbx_description
1 polymer ?
#
loop_
_entity_poly.entity_id
_entity_poly.type
_entity_poly.pdbx_seq_one_letter_code
_entity_poly.pdbx_strand_id
1 'polypeptide(L)'
;MTRVQGDLKIITGTAEAVTEVWVRSKTARPVPGGWLMTANDRRPVFGGKVDLELLPGACVLVAVSSGLPGETVELIVPESGTASLEACIRAAEAAGDLERDALDELRAEVAKAIDGALGSASAAASSAKAAKTDADRAQSSAEAASRSSTSAAGSASAASKSAASAKGDADRAANVASSTSWSGDRLTVNGRTSPPLTGPRGLKGERGERGEPGYRGVDGWATTPVETIDLLPLMDAKLFSAGKATLTRCGGAVFLTVTELKALKDTWGTMIPWGVLPNRLTPSMDVWSTLVSEAVNDSGRLAMRESGVVYVDSLQVGQPYNGSLVWWLPGGAPVPIPKVNEATWDGITGKPDLPTKAYVDGAVRDKADATHKHTLADITNLPAISDMPRPNTLVQRSSTGTIRVSSPNGSNNAANQGYVDDQDKATLAEAKALVESRPAFFSGVGSPPSTIPGAVVGDYYLNETTMELHKITGV
;
A
#
# COMPACT_ATOMS: atom_id res chain seq x y z
N MET A 1 13.68 -50.47 50.32
CA MET A 1 14.82 -50.88 49.48
C MET A 1 14.33 -51.92 48.49
N THR A 2 14.96 -51.96 47.33
CA THR A 2 14.63 -52.86 46.23
C THR A 2 15.80 -53.82 46.03
N ARG A 3 15.51 -55.11 46.06
CA ARG A 3 16.52 -56.13 45.81
C ARG A 3 16.73 -56.29 44.31
N VAL A 4 17.91 -55.91 43.81
CA VAL A 4 18.29 -55.96 42.40
C VAL A 4 19.17 -57.17 42.16
N GLN A 5 18.75 -58.05 41.26
CA GLN A 5 19.46 -59.30 40.96
C GLN A 5 19.68 -59.48 39.46
N GLY A 6 20.80 -60.08 39.06
CA GLY A 6 21.04 -60.40 37.65
C GLY A 6 22.45 -60.90 37.36
N ASP A 7 22.65 -61.39 36.14
CA ASP A 7 23.97 -61.83 35.64
C ASP A 7 24.77 -60.64 35.09
N LEU A 8 26.06 -60.58 35.41
CA LEU A 8 27.04 -59.65 34.83
C LEU A 8 27.70 -60.28 33.60
N LYS A 9 26.95 -60.48 32.52
CA LYS A 9 27.53 -60.98 31.26
C LYS A 9 28.28 -59.86 30.55
N ILE A 10 29.61 -59.92 30.55
CA ILE A 10 30.47 -59.06 29.75
C ILE A 10 30.59 -59.66 28.34
N ILE A 11 30.77 -58.83 27.31
CA ILE A 11 30.74 -59.11 25.85
C ILE A 11 31.43 -60.43 25.41
N THR A 12 32.38 -60.98 26.18
CA THR A 12 33.06 -62.27 25.93
C THR A 12 32.33 -63.51 26.46
N GLY A 13 31.15 -63.38 27.08
CA GLY A 13 30.34 -64.48 27.60
C GLY A 13 30.82 -65.08 28.93
N THR A 14 31.86 -64.52 29.54
CA THR A 14 32.48 -65.00 30.80
C THR A 14 32.27 -63.97 31.91
N ALA A 15 31.26 -64.18 32.77
CA ALA A 15 30.98 -63.34 33.94
C ALA A 15 31.97 -63.55 35.11
N GLU A 16 32.90 -64.50 34.95
CA GLU A 16 33.74 -65.05 36.02
C GLU A 16 34.93 -64.15 36.42
N ALA A 17 35.19 -63.08 35.67
CA ALA A 17 36.31 -62.16 35.94
C ALA A 17 35.94 -60.98 36.88
N VAL A 18 34.65 -60.69 37.09
CA VAL A 18 34.21 -59.61 37.99
C VAL A 18 34.25 -60.11 39.43
N THR A 19 35.04 -59.44 40.26
CA THR A 19 35.22 -59.80 41.67
C THR A 19 34.33 -58.97 42.60
N GLU A 20 33.96 -57.75 42.18
CA GLU A 20 33.24 -56.78 42.99
C GLU A 20 32.44 -55.83 42.08
N VAL A 21 31.34 -55.28 42.59
CA VAL A 21 30.65 -54.13 42.00
C VAL A 21 30.65 -52.96 42.97
N TRP A 22 30.83 -51.77 42.42
CA TRP A 22 30.67 -50.52 43.15
C TRP A 22 29.37 -49.88 42.71
N VAL A 23 28.48 -49.63 43.66
CA VAL A 23 27.18 -49.03 43.40
C VAL A 23 27.04 -47.74 44.19
N ARG A 24 26.52 -46.71 43.55
CA ARG A 24 26.26 -45.42 44.19
C ARG A 24 25.06 -44.73 43.59
N SER A 25 24.53 -43.75 44.30
CA SER A 25 23.58 -42.81 43.72
C SER A 25 24.22 -42.02 42.57
N LYS A 26 23.47 -41.77 41.49
CA LYS A 26 23.94 -40.93 40.37
C LYS A 26 24.19 -39.49 40.83
N THR A 27 23.32 -38.98 41.69
CA THR A 27 23.40 -37.63 42.30
C THR A 27 23.11 -37.70 43.79
N ALA A 28 23.68 -36.80 44.58
CA ALA A 28 23.35 -36.73 46.00
C ALA A 28 21.89 -36.27 46.15
N ARG A 29 21.07 -37.04 46.87
CA ARG A 29 19.63 -36.77 46.97
C ARG A 29 19.07 -37.05 48.37
N PRO A 30 18.04 -36.32 48.81
CA PRO A 30 17.30 -36.67 50.01
C PRO A 30 16.58 -38.00 49.82
N VAL A 31 16.57 -38.84 50.85
CA VAL A 31 15.83 -40.10 50.90
C VAL A 31 15.13 -40.21 52.27
N PRO A 32 14.06 -40.99 52.40
CA PRO A 32 13.42 -41.20 53.70
C PRO A 32 14.45 -41.67 54.75
N GLY A 33 14.57 -40.93 55.85
CA GLY A 33 15.52 -41.22 56.93
C GLY A 33 16.96 -40.71 56.73
N GLY A 34 17.27 -39.96 55.66
CA GLY A 34 18.60 -39.35 55.54
C GLY A 34 18.94 -38.71 54.18
N TRP A 35 20.24 -38.52 53.95
CA TRP A 35 20.77 -37.99 52.69
C TRP A 35 21.63 -39.05 52.02
N LEU A 36 21.26 -39.47 50.81
CA LEU A 36 22.03 -40.44 50.05
C LEU A 36 23.17 -39.73 49.35
N MET A 37 24.41 -40.06 49.75
CA MET A 37 25.63 -39.51 49.16
C MET A 37 26.06 -40.30 47.92
N THR A 38 26.95 -39.74 47.11
CA THR A 38 27.52 -40.39 45.91
C THR A 38 28.73 -41.29 46.22
N ALA A 39 28.89 -41.69 47.47
CA ALA A 39 29.94 -42.60 47.91
C ALA A 39 29.69 -44.02 47.36
N ASN A 40 30.77 -44.72 47.00
CA ASN A 40 30.68 -46.09 46.48
C ASN A 40 30.35 -47.06 47.61
N ASP A 41 29.21 -47.74 47.51
CA ASP A 41 28.95 -48.98 48.24
C ASP A 41 29.55 -50.14 47.47
N ARG A 42 30.31 -50.98 48.16
CA ARG A 42 31.16 -52.01 47.57
C ARG A 42 30.61 -53.38 47.90
N ARG A 43 30.26 -54.16 46.87
CA ARG A 43 29.61 -55.46 47.05
C ARG A 43 30.32 -56.56 46.28
N PRO A 44 30.66 -57.68 46.93
CA PRO A 44 31.29 -58.81 46.25
C PRO A 44 30.33 -59.44 45.23
N VAL A 45 30.89 -59.98 44.16
CA VAL A 45 30.14 -60.72 43.13
C VAL A 45 30.44 -62.22 43.30
N PHE A 46 29.40 -63.05 43.23
CA PHE A 46 29.54 -64.50 43.33
C PHE A 46 28.93 -65.17 42.11
N GLY A 47 29.70 -66.06 41.47
CA GLY A 47 29.24 -66.82 40.30
C GLY A 47 28.78 -65.94 39.14
N GLY A 48 29.38 -64.75 38.98
CA GLY A 48 28.99 -63.78 37.94
C GLY A 48 27.65 -63.09 38.17
N LYS A 49 27.03 -63.25 39.35
CA LYS A 49 25.73 -62.68 39.70
C LYS A 49 25.84 -61.60 40.75
N VAL A 50 25.03 -60.57 40.60
CA VAL A 50 24.83 -59.52 41.60
C VAL A 50 23.54 -59.77 42.37
N ASP A 51 23.59 -59.47 43.66
CA ASP A 51 22.45 -59.42 44.57
C ASP A 51 22.64 -58.20 45.49
N LEU A 52 21.88 -57.14 45.22
CA LEU A 52 22.11 -55.82 45.78
C LEU A 52 20.82 -55.28 46.39
N GLU A 53 20.88 -54.73 47.59
CA GLU A 53 19.77 -53.95 48.15
C GLU A 53 20.01 -52.48 47.87
N LEU A 54 19.26 -51.92 46.92
CA LEU A 54 19.42 -50.55 46.47
C LEU A 54 18.20 -49.71 46.87
N LEU A 55 18.42 -48.42 47.11
CA LEU A 55 17.30 -47.48 47.22
C LEU A 55 16.73 -47.17 45.83
N PRO A 56 15.39 -47.05 45.69
CA PRO A 56 14.77 -46.62 44.44
C PRO A 56 15.35 -45.31 43.90
N GLY A 57 15.36 -45.18 42.57
CA GLY A 57 15.86 -44.02 41.83
C GLY A 57 17.16 -44.28 41.06
N ALA A 58 17.73 -43.21 40.50
CA ALA A 58 18.88 -43.28 39.61
C ALA A 58 20.18 -43.65 40.34
N CYS A 59 20.83 -44.70 39.87
CA CYS A 59 22.04 -45.27 40.44
C CYS A 59 23.07 -45.52 39.34
N VAL A 60 24.30 -45.71 39.77
CA VAL A 60 25.43 -46.03 38.91
C VAL A 60 26.10 -47.28 39.45
N LEU A 61 26.33 -48.25 38.58
CA LEU A 61 27.04 -49.49 38.88
C LEU A 61 28.34 -49.54 38.08
N VAL A 62 29.45 -49.86 38.74
CA VAL A 62 30.75 -50.06 38.12
C VAL A 62 31.20 -51.49 38.44
N ALA A 63 31.44 -52.29 37.42
CA ALA A 63 31.99 -53.64 37.59
C ALA A 63 33.51 -53.55 37.79
N VAL A 64 34.07 -54.30 38.75
CA VAL A 64 35.51 -54.32 39.06
C VAL A 64 36.09 -55.70 38.75
N SER A 65 37.11 -55.73 37.90
CA SER A 65 37.83 -56.95 37.50
C SER A 65 39.31 -56.79 37.81
N SER A 66 39.90 -57.80 38.46
CA SER A 66 41.31 -57.77 38.90
C SER A 66 41.72 -56.50 39.66
N GLY A 67 40.80 -55.94 40.45
CA GLY A 67 41.02 -54.70 41.22
C GLY A 67 40.94 -53.39 40.43
N LEU A 68 40.67 -53.45 39.12
CA LEU A 68 40.49 -52.27 38.27
C LEU A 68 39.00 -52.01 38.02
N PRO A 69 38.51 -50.77 38.26
CA PRO A 69 37.14 -50.41 37.92
C PRO A 69 36.98 -50.36 36.39
N GLY A 70 35.97 -51.07 35.91
CA GLY A 70 35.58 -51.14 34.51
C GLY A 70 34.58 -50.06 34.11
N GLU A 71 33.79 -50.35 33.07
CA GLU A 71 32.78 -49.42 32.55
C GLU A 71 31.66 -49.14 33.56
N THR A 72 31.14 -47.92 33.47
CA THR A 72 30.09 -47.41 34.33
C THR A 72 28.73 -47.60 33.65
N VAL A 73 27.80 -48.26 34.34
CA VAL A 73 26.45 -48.54 33.86
C VAL A 73 25.44 -47.75 34.67
N GLU A 74 24.55 -47.03 33.99
CA GLU A 74 23.44 -46.33 34.64
C GLU A 74 22.26 -47.27 34.90
N LEU A 75 21.62 -47.09 36.05
CA LEU A 75 20.49 -47.89 36.52
C LEU A 75 19.37 -46.97 36.99
N ILE A 76 18.13 -47.32 36.67
CA ILE A 76 16.96 -46.79 37.36
C ILE A 76 16.33 -47.91 38.17
N VAL A 77 16.49 -47.82 39.49
CA VAL A 77 15.93 -48.81 40.42
C VAL A 77 14.46 -48.46 40.67
N PRO A 78 13.50 -49.33 40.34
CA PRO A 78 12.09 -49.06 40.57
C PRO A 78 11.75 -49.13 42.06
N GLU A 79 10.63 -48.50 42.45
CA GLU A 79 10.10 -48.64 43.80
C GLU A 79 9.30 -49.96 43.92
N SER A 80 10.02 -51.07 43.98
CA SER A 80 9.46 -52.42 44.10
C SER A 80 10.23 -53.26 45.13
N GLY A 81 9.67 -54.42 45.53
CA GLY A 81 10.39 -55.36 46.41
C GLY A 81 11.62 -56.00 45.72
N THR A 82 11.49 -56.35 44.44
CA THR A 82 12.55 -56.99 43.65
C THR A 82 12.56 -56.45 42.22
N ALA A 83 13.74 -56.31 41.61
CA ALA A 83 13.91 -55.94 40.21
C ALA A 83 15.10 -56.70 39.58
N SER A 84 15.04 -56.95 38.27
CA SER A 84 16.20 -57.51 37.56
C SER A 84 17.19 -56.41 37.18
N LEU A 85 18.49 -56.72 37.17
CA LEU A 85 19.53 -55.79 36.73
C LEU A 85 19.24 -55.29 35.30
N GLU A 86 18.83 -56.19 34.40
CA GLU A 86 18.47 -55.85 33.01
C GLU A 86 17.31 -54.85 32.93
N ALA A 87 16.27 -55.03 33.76
CA ALA A 87 15.14 -54.10 33.77
C ALA A 87 15.56 -52.71 34.26
N CYS A 88 16.45 -52.64 35.26
CA CYS A 88 17.00 -51.38 35.75
C CYS A 88 17.87 -50.65 34.71
N ILE A 89 18.63 -51.39 33.89
CA ILE A 89 19.45 -50.83 32.79
C ILE A 89 18.54 -50.30 31.68
N ARG A 90 17.58 -51.12 31.20
CA ARG A 90 16.64 -50.70 30.15
C ARG A 90 15.80 -49.49 30.58
N ALA A 91 15.43 -49.40 31.85
CA ALA A 91 14.73 -48.25 32.39
C ALA A 91 15.57 -46.97 32.32
N ALA A 92 16.89 -47.06 32.58
CA ALA A 92 17.81 -45.93 32.45
C ALA A 92 17.98 -45.46 31.00
N GLU A 93 18.10 -46.40 30.06
CA GLU A 93 18.19 -46.09 28.62
C GLU A 93 16.91 -45.38 28.12
N ALA A 94 15.74 -45.93 28.46
CA ALA A 94 14.45 -45.34 28.07
C ALA A 94 14.24 -43.94 28.65
N ALA A 95 14.68 -43.67 29.87
CA ALA A 95 14.61 -42.33 30.47
C ALA A 95 15.51 -41.33 29.73
N GLY A 96 16.71 -41.74 29.31
CA GLY A 96 17.63 -40.90 28.54
C GLY A 96 17.14 -40.60 27.12
N ASP A 97 16.39 -41.52 26.50
CA ASP A 97 15.77 -41.30 25.19
C ASP A 97 14.59 -40.31 25.30
N LEU A 98 13.77 -40.42 26.35
CA LEU A 98 12.66 -39.49 26.61
C LEU A 98 13.13 -38.04 26.80
N GLU A 99 14.27 -37.84 27.49
CA GLU A 99 14.87 -36.51 27.66
C GLU A 99 15.36 -35.92 26.33
N ARG A 100 15.85 -36.76 25.40
CA ARG A 100 16.26 -36.31 24.06
C ARG A 100 15.06 -35.94 23.20
N ASP A 101 13.99 -36.75 23.22
CA ASP A 101 12.77 -36.46 22.49
C ASP A 101 12.13 -35.14 22.94
N ALA A 102 12.07 -34.91 24.25
CA ALA A 102 11.58 -33.65 24.82
C ALA A 102 12.46 -32.44 24.42
N LEU A 103 13.77 -32.64 24.33
CA LEU A 103 14.70 -31.59 23.90
C LEU A 103 14.53 -31.26 22.41
N ASP A 104 14.29 -32.26 21.57
CA ASP A 104 14.06 -32.07 20.13
C ASP A 104 12.69 -31.44 19.85
N GLU A 105 11.67 -31.79 20.63
CA GLU A 105 10.36 -31.10 20.60
C GLU A 105 10.51 -29.61 20.99
N LEU A 106 11.22 -29.32 22.07
CA LEU A 106 11.50 -27.94 22.48
C LEU A 106 12.27 -27.16 21.41
N ARG A 107 13.25 -27.79 20.74
CA ARG A 107 13.99 -27.17 19.63
C ARG A 107 13.07 -26.85 18.46
N ALA A 108 12.16 -27.76 18.11
CA ALA A 108 11.19 -27.54 17.03
C ALA A 108 10.21 -26.40 17.38
N GLU A 109 9.74 -26.34 18.62
CA GLU A 109 8.86 -25.27 19.09
C GLU A 109 9.57 -23.90 19.07
N VAL A 110 10.81 -23.84 19.56
CA VAL A 110 11.62 -22.61 19.53
C VAL A 110 11.89 -22.16 18.10
N ALA A 111 12.23 -23.07 17.19
CA ALA A 111 12.42 -22.74 15.77
C ALA A 111 11.16 -22.13 15.15
N LYS A 112 9.99 -22.74 15.41
CA LYS A 112 8.69 -22.23 14.94
C LYS A 112 8.37 -20.85 15.52
N ALA A 113 8.67 -20.62 16.80
CA ALA A 113 8.50 -19.32 17.44
C ALA A 113 9.40 -18.25 16.82
N ILE A 114 10.66 -18.58 16.52
CA ILE A 114 11.60 -17.69 15.84
C ILE A 114 11.09 -17.35 14.43
N ASP A 115 10.66 -18.33 13.65
CA ASP A 115 10.12 -18.11 12.30
C ASP A 115 8.87 -17.22 12.33
N GLY A 116 7.96 -17.45 13.30
CA GLY A 116 6.80 -16.60 13.52
C GLY A 116 7.16 -15.16 13.88
N ALA A 117 8.19 -14.97 14.71
CA ALA A 117 8.70 -13.64 15.06
C ALA A 117 9.35 -12.93 13.87
N LEU A 118 10.13 -13.64 13.06
CA LEU A 118 10.75 -13.11 11.83
C LEU A 118 9.70 -12.72 10.79
N GLY A 119 8.65 -13.53 10.62
CA GLY A 119 7.51 -13.21 9.77
C GLY A 119 6.77 -11.95 10.24
N SER A 120 6.52 -11.85 11.55
CA SER A 120 5.87 -10.68 12.16
C SER A 120 6.71 -9.41 12.00
N ALA A 121 8.03 -9.49 12.20
CA ALA A 121 8.95 -8.37 12.00
C ALA A 121 8.98 -7.90 10.53
N SER A 122 8.94 -8.84 9.58
CA SER A 122 8.91 -8.54 8.14
C SER A 122 7.60 -7.87 7.72
N ALA A 123 6.47 -8.33 8.26
CA ALA A 123 5.16 -7.71 8.05
C ALA A 123 5.14 -6.28 8.62
N ALA A 124 5.64 -6.08 9.84
CA ALA A 124 5.74 -4.76 10.46
C ALA A 124 6.64 -3.80 9.65
N ALA A 125 7.77 -4.26 9.15
CA ALA A 125 8.65 -3.47 8.28
C ALA A 125 7.97 -3.06 6.97
N SER A 126 7.15 -3.95 6.39
CA SER A 126 6.37 -3.66 5.18
C SER A 126 5.27 -2.63 5.46
N SER A 127 4.54 -2.78 6.55
CA SER A 127 3.54 -1.80 7.01
C SER A 127 4.17 -0.42 7.27
N ALA A 128 5.36 -0.36 7.87
CA ALA A 128 6.08 0.89 8.09
C ALA A 128 6.45 1.59 6.77
N LYS A 129 6.88 0.84 5.74
CA LYS A 129 7.16 1.39 4.41
C LYS A 129 5.90 1.92 3.72
N ALA A 130 4.78 1.18 3.82
CA ALA A 130 3.50 1.61 3.28
C ALA A 130 3.03 2.91 3.94
N ALA A 131 3.06 2.97 5.27
CA ALA A 131 2.70 4.16 6.04
C ALA A 131 3.56 5.39 5.67
N LYS A 132 4.87 5.19 5.46
CA LYS A 132 5.76 6.26 4.98
C LYS A 132 5.35 6.77 3.60
N THR A 133 5.06 5.85 2.67
CA THR A 133 4.62 6.20 1.32
C THR A 133 3.30 6.99 1.34
N ASP A 134 2.37 6.62 2.22
CA ASP A 134 1.09 7.34 2.36
C ASP A 134 1.28 8.73 2.99
N ALA A 135 2.23 8.89 3.92
CA ALA A 135 2.60 10.19 4.45
C ALA A 135 3.16 11.11 3.34
N ASP A 136 4.03 10.60 2.47
CA ASP A 136 4.60 11.36 1.34
C ASP A 136 3.51 11.79 0.33
N ARG A 137 2.53 10.92 0.06
CA ARG A 137 1.36 11.24 -0.78
C ARG A 137 0.47 12.31 -0.16
N ALA A 138 0.24 12.25 1.16
CA ALA A 138 -0.54 13.24 1.89
C ALA A 138 0.15 14.62 1.84
N GLN A 139 1.47 14.66 2.03
CA GLN A 139 2.25 15.91 1.92
C GLN A 139 2.14 16.49 0.50
N SER A 140 2.33 15.67 -0.53
CA SER A 140 2.23 16.11 -1.93
C SER A 140 0.85 16.68 -2.25
N SER A 141 -0.21 16.08 -1.70
CA SER A 141 -1.59 16.54 -1.85
C SER A 141 -1.82 17.89 -1.16
N ALA A 142 -1.24 18.10 0.03
CA ALA A 142 -1.32 19.38 0.75
C ALA A 142 -0.60 20.51 0.00
N GLU A 143 0.56 20.21 -0.61
CA GLU A 143 1.29 21.16 -1.47
C GLU A 143 0.49 21.53 -2.72
N ALA A 144 -0.13 20.54 -3.38
CA ALA A 144 -1.00 20.76 -4.53
C ALA A 144 -2.21 21.64 -4.16
N ALA A 145 -2.86 21.38 -3.03
CA ALA A 145 -3.96 22.20 -2.53
C ALA A 145 -3.53 23.65 -2.28
N SER A 146 -2.34 23.86 -1.71
CA SER A 146 -1.78 25.19 -1.44
C SER A 146 -1.50 25.97 -2.74
N ARG A 147 -0.98 25.29 -3.77
CA ARG A 147 -0.78 25.88 -5.11
C ARG A 147 -2.11 26.26 -5.75
N SER A 148 -3.11 25.38 -5.69
CA SER A 148 -4.45 25.65 -6.21
C SER A 148 -5.11 26.85 -5.52
N SER A 149 -4.96 26.98 -4.20
CA SER A 149 -5.44 28.15 -3.45
C SER A 149 -4.79 29.45 -3.94
N THR A 150 -3.47 29.43 -4.14
CA THR A 150 -2.72 30.58 -4.67
C THR A 150 -3.18 30.97 -6.07
N SER A 151 -3.36 29.99 -6.97
CA SER A 151 -3.87 30.21 -8.32
C SER A 151 -5.30 30.78 -8.33
N ALA A 152 -6.15 30.30 -7.43
CA ALA A 152 -7.51 30.82 -7.27
C ALA A 152 -7.50 32.29 -6.79
N ALA A 153 -6.66 32.63 -5.81
CA ALA A 153 -6.48 34.01 -5.34
C ALA A 153 -5.93 34.94 -6.46
N GLY A 154 -4.99 34.44 -7.25
CA GLY A 154 -4.47 35.15 -8.43
C GLY A 154 -5.57 35.41 -9.47
N SER A 155 -6.39 34.41 -9.75
CA SER A 155 -7.53 34.52 -10.69
C SER A 155 -8.57 35.52 -10.19
N ALA A 156 -8.91 35.50 -8.90
CA ALA A 156 -9.83 36.48 -8.30
C ALA A 156 -9.29 37.93 -8.40
N SER A 157 -7.98 38.09 -8.20
CA SER A 157 -7.30 39.39 -8.35
C SER A 157 -7.32 39.88 -9.80
N ALA A 158 -7.05 38.98 -10.75
CA ALA A 158 -7.12 39.29 -12.18
C ALA A 158 -8.54 39.69 -12.60
N ALA A 159 -9.55 38.95 -12.15
CA ALA A 159 -10.96 39.28 -12.39
C ALA A 159 -11.34 40.66 -11.84
N SER A 160 -10.89 40.98 -10.63
CA SER A 160 -11.13 42.29 -10.00
C SER A 160 -10.50 43.44 -10.81
N LYS A 161 -9.26 43.25 -11.30
CA LYS A 161 -8.59 44.23 -12.17
C LYS A 161 -9.32 44.41 -13.49
N SER A 162 -9.75 43.32 -14.13
CA SER A 162 -10.52 43.38 -15.37
C SER A 162 -11.84 44.10 -15.18
N ALA A 163 -12.55 43.86 -14.07
CA ALA A 163 -13.78 44.58 -13.74
C ALA A 163 -13.54 46.09 -13.56
N ALA A 164 -12.44 46.48 -12.90
CA ALA A 164 -12.06 47.88 -12.73
C ALA A 164 -11.74 48.56 -14.08
N SER A 165 -10.98 47.89 -14.95
CA SER A 165 -10.69 48.40 -16.30
C SER A 165 -11.97 48.57 -17.11
N ALA A 166 -12.86 47.56 -17.11
CA ALA A 166 -14.14 47.62 -17.82
C ALA A 166 -15.03 48.77 -17.31
N LYS A 167 -15.04 49.03 -15.99
CA LYS A 167 -15.71 50.20 -15.43
C LYS A 167 -15.09 51.51 -15.94
N GLY A 168 -13.76 51.62 -15.95
CA GLY A 168 -13.07 52.80 -16.45
C GLY A 168 -13.36 53.09 -17.93
N ASP A 169 -13.47 52.05 -18.75
CA ASP A 169 -13.84 52.16 -20.15
C ASP A 169 -15.31 52.58 -20.32
N ALA A 170 -16.22 52.00 -19.52
CA ALA A 170 -17.63 52.40 -19.51
C ALA A 170 -17.81 53.87 -19.11
N ASP A 171 -17.12 54.32 -18.05
CA ASP A 171 -17.15 55.71 -17.61
C ASP A 171 -16.59 56.65 -18.70
N ARG A 172 -15.53 56.24 -19.40
CA ARG A 172 -14.97 56.99 -20.54
C ARG A 172 -15.95 57.10 -21.70
N ALA A 173 -16.61 56.01 -22.07
CA ALA A 173 -17.61 55.99 -23.13
C ALA A 173 -18.80 56.89 -22.79
N ALA A 174 -19.29 56.83 -21.55
CA ALA A 174 -20.38 57.69 -21.07
C ALA A 174 -20.00 59.18 -21.11
N ASN A 175 -18.77 59.52 -20.74
CA ASN A 175 -18.26 60.90 -20.82
C ASN A 175 -18.16 61.41 -22.26
N VAL A 176 -17.70 60.58 -23.20
CA VAL A 176 -17.66 60.96 -24.62
C VAL A 176 -19.07 61.14 -25.18
N ALA A 177 -19.98 60.23 -24.87
CA ALA A 177 -21.37 60.31 -25.34
C ALA A 177 -22.07 61.57 -24.82
N SER A 178 -21.93 61.89 -23.53
CA SER A 178 -22.56 63.05 -22.91
C SER A 178 -21.94 64.39 -23.31
N SER A 179 -20.65 64.41 -23.69
CA SER A 179 -19.97 65.63 -24.13
C SER A 179 -20.07 65.90 -25.63
N THR A 180 -20.67 64.98 -26.40
CA THR A 180 -20.80 65.09 -27.84
C THR A 180 -22.07 65.86 -28.21
N SER A 181 -21.91 66.99 -28.91
CA SER A 181 -23.04 67.82 -29.36
C SER A 181 -22.77 68.45 -30.72
N TRP A 182 -23.85 68.71 -31.46
CA TRP A 182 -23.82 69.41 -32.74
C TRP A 182 -24.38 70.81 -32.61
N SER A 183 -23.71 71.78 -33.20
CA SER A 183 -24.21 73.14 -33.35
C SER A 183 -24.01 73.59 -34.79
N GLY A 184 -25.06 73.49 -35.61
CA GLY A 184 -24.96 73.70 -37.06
C GLY A 184 -24.09 72.64 -37.73
N ASP A 185 -23.05 73.06 -38.45
CA ASP A 185 -22.11 72.17 -39.15
C ASP A 185 -20.85 71.82 -38.32
N ARG A 186 -20.87 72.11 -37.02
CA ARG A 186 -19.73 71.91 -36.11
C ARG A 186 -20.04 70.85 -35.06
N LEU A 187 -19.07 69.97 -34.86
CA LEU A 187 -19.10 68.90 -33.86
C LEU A 187 -18.29 69.33 -32.64
N THR A 188 -18.88 69.27 -31.45
CA THR A 188 -18.18 69.45 -30.17
C THR A 188 -18.09 68.11 -29.46
N VAL A 189 -16.87 67.70 -29.08
CA VAL A 189 -16.63 66.50 -28.27
C VAL A 189 -15.68 66.89 -27.14
N ASN A 190 -16.01 66.53 -25.90
CA ASN A 190 -15.22 66.87 -24.70
C ASN A 190 -14.85 68.36 -24.63
N GLY A 191 -15.79 69.24 -24.97
CA GLY A 191 -15.59 70.71 -24.96
C GLY A 191 -14.70 71.25 -26.08
N ARG A 192 -14.28 70.43 -27.05
CA ARG A 192 -13.53 70.86 -28.24
C ARG A 192 -14.45 70.88 -29.46
N THR A 193 -14.64 72.06 -30.05
CA THR A 193 -15.49 72.26 -31.24
C THR A 193 -14.66 72.22 -32.52
N SER A 194 -15.14 71.49 -33.53
CA SER A 194 -14.51 71.43 -34.85
C SER A 194 -14.59 72.77 -35.59
N PRO A 195 -13.72 73.00 -36.61
CA PRO A 195 -14.01 73.95 -37.69
C PRO A 195 -15.36 73.61 -38.38
N PRO A 196 -15.93 74.53 -39.18
CA PRO A 196 -17.07 74.24 -40.02
C PRO A 196 -16.74 73.03 -40.91
N LEU A 197 -17.51 71.95 -40.78
CA LEU A 197 -17.29 70.75 -41.60
C LEU A 197 -17.79 70.95 -43.03
N THR A 198 -18.61 71.98 -43.26
CA THR A 198 -18.92 72.50 -44.58
C THR A 198 -18.06 73.74 -44.83
N GLY A 199 -16.93 73.57 -45.53
CA GLY A 199 -16.19 74.73 -46.06
C GLY A 199 -17.09 75.62 -46.94
N PRO A 200 -16.63 76.81 -47.37
CA PRO A 200 -17.38 77.62 -48.31
C PRO A 200 -17.79 76.76 -49.52
N ARG A 201 -19.09 76.76 -49.84
CA ARG A 201 -19.66 75.97 -50.95
C ARG A 201 -18.84 76.27 -52.20
N GLY A 202 -17.98 75.34 -52.60
CA GLY A 202 -17.22 75.47 -53.83
C GLY A 202 -18.19 75.71 -54.99
N LEU A 203 -17.77 76.48 -56.00
CA LEU A 203 -18.52 76.57 -57.25
C LEU A 203 -18.84 75.13 -57.69
N LYS A 204 -20.12 74.88 -57.99
CA LYS A 204 -20.60 73.59 -58.50
C LYS A 204 -19.69 73.22 -59.66
N GLY A 205 -18.77 72.28 -59.44
CA GLY A 205 -17.90 71.80 -60.50
C GLY A 205 -18.77 71.33 -61.66
N GLU A 206 -18.32 71.58 -62.89
CA GLU A 206 -18.90 70.93 -64.05
C GLU A 206 -19.05 69.44 -63.75
N ARG A 207 -20.17 68.84 -64.17
CA ARG A 207 -20.44 67.41 -63.98
C ARG A 207 -19.23 66.66 -64.52
N GLY A 208 -18.39 66.16 -63.62
CA GLY A 208 -17.24 65.35 -64.01
C GLY A 208 -17.71 64.22 -64.91
N GLU A 209 -16.92 63.92 -65.94
CA GLU A 209 -17.11 62.71 -66.72
C GLU A 209 -17.31 61.53 -65.76
N ARG A 210 -18.24 60.64 -66.11
CA ARG A 210 -18.58 59.45 -65.33
C ARG A 210 -17.27 58.79 -64.93
N GLY A 211 -16.90 58.91 -63.65
CA GLY A 211 -15.70 58.28 -63.13
C GLY A 211 -15.70 56.82 -63.51
N GLU A 212 -14.53 56.28 -63.87
CA GLU A 212 -14.37 54.85 -64.04
C GLU A 212 -15.04 54.13 -62.86
N PRO A 213 -15.75 53.01 -63.11
CA PRO A 213 -16.39 52.23 -62.05
C PRO A 213 -15.41 52.11 -60.89
N GLY A 214 -15.81 52.63 -59.73
CA GLY A 214 -14.96 52.61 -58.54
C GLY A 214 -14.43 51.20 -58.36
N TYR A 215 -13.15 51.08 -57.98
CA TYR A 215 -12.57 49.82 -57.57
C TYR A 215 -13.63 49.03 -56.80
N ARG A 216 -14.00 47.85 -57.35
CA ARG A 216 -14.74 46.84 -56.59
C ARG A 216 -14.12 46.86 -55.19
N GLY A 217 -14.94 47.11 -54.18
CA GLY A 217 -14.48 47.05 -52.79
C GLY A 217 -13.64 45.79 -52.67
N VAL A 218 -12.42 45.93 -52.16
CA VAL A 218 -11.45 44.84 -52.01
C VAL A 218 -12.20 43.58 -51.57
N ASP A 219 -12.43 42.70 -52.54
CA ASP A 219 -13.07 41.42 -52.32
C ASP A 219 -12.13 40.68 -51.38
N GLY A 220 -12.62 40.39 -50.18
CA GLY A 220 -11.90 39.68 -49.15
C GLY A 220 -10.88 40.55 -48.42
N TRP A 221 -11.08 40.71 -47.12
CA TRP A 221 -9.93 40.71 -46.24
C TRP A 221 -9.14 39.46 -46.62
N ALA A 222 -7.96 39.64 -47.22
CA ALA A 222 -7.08 38.53 -47.47
C ALA A 222 -6.89 37.87 -46.10
N THR A 223 -7.57 36.73 -45.91
CA THR A 223 -7.22 35.76 -44.88
C THR A 223 -5.71 35.65 -45.00
N THR A 224 -4.97 36.14 -44.00
CA THR A 224 -3.51 35.99 -43.96
C THR A 224 -3.22 34.59 -44.46
N PRO A 225 -2.52 34.41 -45.58
CA PRO A 225 -2.48 33.13 -46.26
C PRO A 225 -2.00 32.08 -45.26
N VAL A 226 -2.94 31.23 -44.83
CA VAL A 226 -2.69 30.12 -43.93
C VAL A 226 -2.10 29.06 -44.82
N GLU A 227 -0.78 29.05 -44.89
CA GLU A 227 -0.09 27.98 -45.55
C GLU A 227 0.03 26.81 -44.56
N THR A 228 -0.60 25.68 -44.89
CA THR A 228 -0.46 24.43 -44.17
C THR A 228 0.42 23.48 -44.95
N ILE A 229 1.54 23.06 -44.37
CA ILE A 229 2.42 22.02 -44.94
C ILE A 229 2.30 20.76 -44.09
N ASP A 230 2.01 19.63 -44.75
CA ASP A 230 2.12 18.31 -44.14
C ASP A 230 3.60 17.91 -44.09
N LEU A 231 4.08 17.62 -42.89
CA LEU A 231 5.48 17.24 -42.68
C LEU A 231 5.69 15.72 -42.73
N LEU A 232 4.64 14.90 -42.85
CA LEU A 232 4.78 13.44 -43.02
C LEU A 232 5.76 13.05 -44.14
N PRO A 233 5.65 13.62 -45.37
CA PRO A 233 6.53 13.24 -46.47
C PRO A 233 7.99 13.61 -46.25
N LEU A 234 8.26 14.48 -45.27
CA LEU A 234 9.60 14.93 -44.92
C LEU A 234 10.21 14.10 -43.77
N MET A 235 9.46 13.14 -43.22
CA MET A 235 9.92 12.25 -42.16
C MET A 235 10.77 11.11 -42.72
N ASP A 236 11.87 10.79 -42.05
CA ASP A 236 12.57 9.53 -42.31
C ASP A 236 11.75 8.36 -41.76
N ALA A 237 11.11 7.60 -42.65
CA ALA A 237 10.32 6.42 -42.32
C ALA A 237 11.13 5.31 -41.61
N LYS A 238 12.46 5.39 -41.59
CA LYS A 238 13.33 4.46 -40.84
C LYS A 238 13.43 4.81 -39.35
N LEU A 239 13.01 6.02 -38.95
CA LEU A 239 13.17 6.55 -37.60
C LEU A 239 11.84 6.64 -36.83
N PHE A 240 10.70 6.72 -37.52
CA PHE A 240 9.38 6.89 -36.91
C PHE A 240 8.36 5.91 -37.47
N SER A 241 7.52 5.35 -36.59
CA SER A 241 6.45 4.40 -36.96
C SER A 241 5.13 5.10 -37.28
N ALA A 242 4.97 6.33 -36.79
CA ALA A 242 3.89 7.24 -37.12
C ALA A 242 4.34 8.68 -36.82
N GLY A 243 3.85 9.62 -37.61
CA GLY A 243 3.96 11.03 -37.31
C GLY A 243 2.83 11.79 -37.97
N LYS A 244 2.30 12.81 -37.31
CA LYS A 244 1.33 13.78 -37.82
C LYS A 244 1.77 15.15 -37.34
N ALA A 245 2.24 15.96 -38.28
CA ALA A 245 2.66 17.30 -38.00
C ALA A 245 2.20 18.26 -39.10
N THR A 246 1.73 19.41 -38.68
CA THR A 246 1.26 20.48 -39.56
C THR A 246 2.05 21.73 -39.26
N LEU A 247 2.49 22.40 -40.32
CA LEU A 247 3.13 23.69 -40.22
C LEU A 247 2.17 24.74 -40.73
N THR A 248 1.82 25.72 -39.90
CA THR A 248 0.90 26.79 -40.25
C THR A 248 1.59 28.14 -40.18
N ARG A 249 1.63 28.88 -41.30
CA ARG A 249 2.11 30.27 -41.30
C ARG A 249 0.93 31.24 -41.19
N CYS A 250 1.01 32.14 -40.22
CA CYS A 250 0.06 33.25 -40.05
C CYS A 250 0.84 34.57 -40.01
N GLY A 251 0.97 35.23 -41.17
CA GLY A 251 1.75 36.45 -41.31
C GLY A 251 3.24 36.23 -41.02
N GLY A 252 3.75 36.85 -39.95
CA GLY A 252 5.14 36.71 -39.49
C GLY A 252 5.40 35.52 -38.55
N ALA A 253 4.35 34.89 -38.02
CA ALA A 253 4.46 33.75 -37.12
C ALA A 253 4.31 32.42 -37.88
N VAL A 254 5.06 31.42 -37.44
CA VAL A 254 4.95 30.04 -37.92
C VAL A 254 4.72 29.12 -36.73
N PHE A 255 3.75 28.22 -36.87
CA PHE A 255 3.32 27.25 -35.88
C PHE A 255 3.60 25.85 -36.41
N LEU A 256 4.48 25.11 -35.76
CA LEU A 256 4.64 23.68 -35.96
C LEU A 256 3.82 22.96 -34.90
N THR A 257 2.77 22.24 -35.32
CA THR A 257 1.93 21.44 -34.43
C THR A 257 2.14 19.97 -34.70
N VAL A 258 2.55 19.23 -33.67
CA VAL A 258 2.73 17.78 -33.68
C VAL A 258 1.58 17.16 -32.92
N THR A 259 0.70 16.45 -33.62
CA THR A 259 -0.48 15.81 -33.00
C THR A 259 -0.22 14.35 -32.63
N GLU A 260 0.74 13.72 -33.29
CA GLU A 260 1.17 12.36 -32.99
C GLU A 260 2.60 12.17 -33.51
N LEU A 261 3.51 11.67 -32.70
CA LEU A 261 4.85 11.25 -33.12
C LEU A 261 5.26 10.01 -32.34
N LYS A 262 5.69 8.94 -33.04
CA LYS A 262 6.12 7.67 -32.45
C LYS A 262 7.47 7.27 -33.01
N ALA A 263 8.47 7.19 -32.14
CA ALA A 263 9.82 6.78 -32.53
C ALA A 263 9.91 5.25 -32.68
N LEU A 264 10.68 4.77 -33.68
CA LEU A 264 11.01 3.35 -33.86
C LEU A 264 12.16 2.88 -32.95
N LYS A 265 12.93 3.83 -32.41
CA LYS A 265 14.08 3.61 -31.52
C LYS A 265 14.12 4.69 -30.46
N ASP A 266 14.71 4.37 -29.31
CA ASP A 266 14.90 5.33 -28.23
C ASP A 266 15.87 6.42 -28.71
N THR A 267 15.53 7.67 -28.44
CA THR A 267 16.29 8.84 -28.88
C THR A 267 16.93 9.61 -27.73
N TRP A 268 17.01 9.00 -26.53
CA TRP A 268 17.59 9.63 -25.35
C TRP A 268 18.99 10.21 -25.60
N GLY A 269 19.13 11.51 -25.39
CA GLY A 269 20.41 12.23 -25.55
C GLY A 269 20.94 12.35 -26.99
N THR A 270 20.18 11.88 -27.99
CA THR A 270 20.59 11.93 -29.40
C THR A 270 19.60 12.77 -30.20
N MET A 271 20.05 13.91 -30.73
CA MET A 271 19.23 14.73 -31.62
C MET A 271 19.07 14.02 -32.97
N ILE A 272 17.88 13.52 -33.25
CA ILE A 272 17.57 12.85 -34.51
C ILE A 272 16.97 13.86 -35.48
N PRO A 273 17.53 14.04 -36.68
CA PRO A 273 16.94 14.90 -37.69
C PRO A 273 15.60 14.32 -38.13
N TRP A 274 14.55 15.13 -37.97
CA TRP A 274 13.18 14.79 -38.31
C TRP A 274 12.86 15.17 -39.76
N GLY A 275 13.34 16.33 -40.23
CA GLY A 275 13.11 16.82 -41.60
C GLY A 275 13.73 18.20 -41.82
N VAL A 276 13.63 18.73 -43.04
CA VAL A 276 14.13 20.07 -43.39
C VAL A 276 12.98 20.92 -43.92
N LEU A 277 12.76 22.09 -43.31
CA LEU A 277 11.77 23.04 -43.78
C LEU A 277 12.29 23.88 -44.96
N PRO A 278 11.41 24.40 -45.83
CA PRO A 278 11.80 25.39 -46.82
C PRO A 278 12.44 26.63 -46.18
N ASN A 279 13.53 27.15 -46.76
CA ASN A 279 14.29 28.31 -46.26
C ASN A 279 13.44 29.55 -45.90
N ARG A 280 12.30 29.73 -46.57
CA ARG A 280 11.38 30.86 -46.29
C ARG A 280 10.56 30.71 -45.01
N LEU A 281 10.63 29.55 -44.34
CA LEU A 281 9.93 29.23 -43.09
C LEU A 281 10.89 28.98 -41.93
N THR A 282 12.20 29.08 -42.16
CA THR A 282 13.21 28.81 -41.13
C THR A 282 13.28 29.96 -40.12
N PRO A 283 13.61 29.66 -38.86
CA PRO A 283 13.69 30.67 -37.83
C PRO A 283 14.99 31.48 -38.02
N SER A 284 15.04 32.70 -37.48
CA SER A 284 16.26 33.52 -37.46
C SER A 284 17.30 33.07 -36.41
N MET A 285 16.92 32.11 -35.56
CA MET A 285 17.76 31.51 -34.52
C MET A 285 17.21 30.13 -34.16
N ASP A 286 17.98 29.31 -33.47
CA ASP A 286 17.50 28.01 -32.99
C ASP A 286 16.32 28.18 -32.03
N VAL A 287 15.25 27.42 -32.27
CA VAL A 287 14.04 27.41 -31.44
C VAL A 287 13.73 26.00 -30.99
N TRP A 288 13.12 25.86 -29.80
CA TRP A 288 12.77 24.55 -29.26
C TRP A 288 11.53 24.61 -28.37
N SER A 289 10.89 23.47 -28.21
CA SER A 289 9.72 23.25 -27.38
C SER A 289 9.73 21.83 -26.83
N THR A 290 8.82 21.56 -25.92
CA THR A 290 8.63 20.24 -25.30
C THR A 290 7.50 19.50 -25.99
N LEU A 291 7.74 18.23 -26.29
CA LEU A 291 6.70 17.26 -26.62
C LEU A 291 6.34 16.48 -25.36
N VAL A 292 5.08 16.14 -25.18
CA VAL A 292 4.59 15.41 -24.00
C VAL A 292 3.98 14.10 -24.44
N SER A 293 4.20 13.04 -23.65
CA SER A 293 3.48 11.77 -23.77
C SER A 293 2.69 11.51 -22.50
N GLU A 294 1.36 11.59 -22.59
CA GLU A 294 0.47 11.26 -21.48
C GLU A 294 0.47 9.75 -21.17
N ALA A 295 0.75 8.90 -22.18
CA ALA A 295 0.72 7.45 -22.04
C ALA A 295 1.80 6.91 -21.08
N VAL A 296 2.95 7.59 -21.02
CA VAL A 296 4.09 7.20 -20.17
C VAL A 296 4.52 8.27 -19.18
N ASN A 297 3.79 9.39 -19.10
CA ASN A 297 4.12 10.54 -18.26
C ASN A 297 5.57 11.02 -18.49
N ASP A 298 5.93 11.21 -19.76
CA ASP A 298 7.29 11.55 -20.20
C ASP A 298 7.30 12.79 -21.10
N SER A 299 8.46 13.40 -21.27
CA SER A 299 8.66 14.59 -22.11
C SER A 299 9.84 14.42 -23.06
N GLY A 300 9.59 14.66 -24.34
CA GLY A 300 10.61 14.75 -25.38
C GLY A 300 10.88 16.19 -25.79
N ARG A 301 11.87 16.39 -26.66
CA ARG A 301 12.18 17.71 -27.21
C ARG A 301 11.86 17.77 -28.69
N LEU A 302 11.33 18.93 -29.10
CA LEU A 302 11.23 19.34 -30.50
C LEU A 302 12.09 20.59 -30.68
N ALA A 303 13.09 20.53 -31.55
CA ALA A 303 13.95 21.67 -31.85
C ALA A 303 13.99 21.93 -33.36
N MET A 304 14.26 23.17 -33.74
CA MET A 304 14.51 23.54 -35.11
C MET A 304 15.67 24.53 -35.15
N ARG A 305 16.67 24.21 -35.98
CA ARG A 305 17.86 25.04 -36.14
C ARG A 305 17.60 26.16 -37.15
N GLU A 306 18.44 27.21 -37.13
CA GLU A 306 18.46 28.27 -38.14
C GLU A 306 18.61 27.71 -39.57
N SER A 307 19.28 26.57 -39.73
CA SER A 307 19.42 25.83 -40.99
C SER A 307 18.11 25.25 -41.55
N GLY A 308 17.01 25.30 -40.79
CA GLY A 308 15.72 24.72 -41.15
C GLY A 308 15.58 23.23 -40.85
N VAL A 309 16.62 22.60 -40.30
CA VAL A 309 16.54 21.20 -39.87
C VAL A 309 15.77 21.12 -38.56
N VAL A 310 14.71 20.32 -38.57
CA VAL A 310 13.91 19.96 -37.40
C VAL A 310 14.53 18.74 -36.75
N TYR A 311 14.63 18.74 -35.43
CA TYR A 311 15.17 17.67 -34.61
C TYR A 311 14.19 17.26 -33.54
N VAL A 312 14.24 15.98 -33.18
CA VAL A 312 13.60 15.47 -31.98
C VAL A 312 14.60 14.66 -31.15
N ASP A 313 14.44 14.71 -29.83
CA ASP A 313 15.24 13.92 -28.88
C ASP A 313 14.37 13.44 -27.71
N SER A 314 14.90 12.49 -26.95
CA SER A 314 14.30 12.00 -25.70
C SER A 314 12.89 11.41 -25.89
N LEU A 315 12.70 10.61 -26.94
CA LEU A 315 11.45 9.90 -27.24
C LEU A 315 11.59 8.42 -26.92
N GLN A 316 10.66 7.88 -26.13
CA GLN A 316 10.55 6.43 -25.91
C GLN A 316 9.96 5.71 -27.12
N VAL A 317 10.42 4.48 -27.36
CA VAL A 317 9.99 3.64 -28.48
C VAL A 317 8.49 3.38 -28.42
N GLY A 318 7.80 3.64 -29.54
CA GLY A 318 6.38 3.31 -29.73
C GLY A 318 5.39 4.21 -28.99
N GLN A 319 5.86 5.13 -28.14
CA GLN A 319 4.99 6.01 -27.37
C GLN A 319 4.56 7.24 -28.18
N PRO A 320 3.29 7.69 -28.08
CA PRO A 320 2.82 8.88 -28.76
C PRO A 320 3.27 10.13 -28.02
N TYR A 321 3.89 11.06 -28.76
CA TYR A 321 4.22 12.40 -28.28
C TYR A 321 3.47 13.45 -29.10
N ASN A 322 3.03 14.52 -28.43
CA ASN A 322 2.37 15.67 -29.05
C ASN A 322 2.87 16.98 -28.43
N GLY A 323 2.78 18.07 -29.18
CA GLY A 323 3.22 19.39 -28.74
C GLY A 323 3.24 20.40 -29.88
N SER A 324 3.68 21.62 -29.58
CA SER A 324 3.78 22.68 -30.58
C SER A 324 5.01 23.55 -30.38
N LEU A 325 5.51 24.11 -31.47
CA LEU A 325 6.64 25.04 -31.52
C LEU A 325 6.24 26.25 -32.34
N VAL A 326 6.52 27.46 -31.83
CA VAL A 326 6.17 28.72 -32.47
C VAL A 326 7.40 29.59 -32.61
N TRP A 327 7.57 30.22 -33.78
CA TRP A 327 8.65 31.18 -34.03
C TRP A 327 8.22 32.29 -34.98
N TRP A 328 9.05 33.32 -35.06
CA TRP A 328 8.86 34.48 -35.92
C TRP A 328 9.88 34.47 -37.06
N LEU A 329 9.42 34.78 -38.28
CA LEU A 329 10.30 34.91 -39.46
C LEU A 329 11.07 36.24 -39.42
N PRO A 330 12.32 36.27 -39.93
CA PRO A 330 13.09 37.50 -40.04
C PRO A 330 12.31 38.57 -40.83
N GLY A 331 12.13 39.76 -40.25
CA GLY A 331 11.38 40.87 -40.87
C GLY A 331 9.86 40.77 -40.78
N GLY A 332 9.31 39.74 -40.14
CA GLY A 332 7.88 39.66 -39.86
C GLY A 332 7.50 40.65 -38.76
N ALA A 333 6.86 41.76 -39.11
CA ALA A 333 6.16 42.58 -38.11
C ALA A 333 5.19 41.67 -37.33
N PRO A 334 5.06 41.81 -35.99
CA PRO A 334 4.04 41.08 -35.25
C PRO A 334 2.71 41.32 -35.95
N VAL A 335 1.99 40.24 -36.27
CA VAL A 335 0.65 40.35 -36.85
C VAL A 335 -0.09 41.32 -35.94
N PRO A 336 -0.60 42.45 -36.47
CA PRO A 336 -1.42 43.33 -35.66
C PRO A 336 -2.50 42.43 -35.10
N ILE A 337 -2.56 42.29 -33.77
CA ILE A 337 -3.72 41.69 -33.11
C ILE A 337 -4.89 42.40 -33.78
N PRO A 338 -5.76 41.68 -34.53
CA PRO A 338 -6.83 42.35 -35.24
C PRO A 338 -7.49 43.21 -34.18
N LYS A 339 -7.49 44.53 -34.38
CA LYS A 339 -8.35 45.40 -33.58
C LYS A 339 -9.69 44.73 -33.72
N VAL A 340 -10.16 44.15 -32.62
CA VAL A 340 -11.43 43.48 -32.59
C VAL A 340 -12.36 44.59 -33.01
N ASN A 341 -12.86 44.52 -34.25
CA ASN A 341 -13.91 45.41 -34.66
C ASN A 341 -14.96 45.21 -33.58
N GLU A 342 -15.40 46.32 -33.00
CA GLU A 342 -16.41 46.41 -31.96
C GLU A 342 -17.77 45.94 -32.48
N ALA A 343 -17.83 44.74 -33.07
CA ALA A 343 -19.01 43.92 -33.07
C ALA A 343 -19.26 43.61 -31.59
N THR A 344 -19.92 44.56 -30.95
CA THR A 344 -20.65 44.31 -29.72
C THR A 344 -21.52 43.09 -29.98
N TRP A 345 -21.75 42.30 -28.94
CA TRP A 345 -22.63 41.14 -29.02
C TRP A 345 -23.94 41.44 -29.77
N ASP A 346 -24.43 42.68 -29.72
CA ASP A 346 -25.64 43.18 -30.39
C ASP A 346 -25.57 43.29 -31.91
N GLY A 347 -24.39 43.35 -32.51
CA GLY A 347 -24.20 43.40 -33.96
C GLY A 347 -24.28 42.05 -34.68
N ILE A 348 -24.35 40.93 -33.95
CA ILE A 348 -24.34 39.58 -34.54
C ILE A 348 -25.78 39.11 -34.81
N THR A 349 -26.21 39.13 -36.07
CA THR A 349 -27.47 38.53 -36.51
C THR A 349 -27.42 36.99 -36.41
N GLY A 350 -28.46 36.38 -35.80
CA GLY A 350 -28.55 34.93 -35.61
C GLY A 350 -27.80 34.39 -34.39
N LYS A 351 -27.33 35.27 -33.50
CA LYS A 351 -26.68 34.85 -32.26
C LYS A 351 -27.67 34.09 -31.34
N PRO A 352 -27.26 32.99 -30.69
CA PRO A 352 -28.04 32.40 -29.62
C PRO A 352 -28.14 33.39 -28.46
N ASP A 353 -29.27 33.48 -27.77
CA ASP A 353 -29.35 34.37 -26.60
C ASP A 353 -28.31 33.96 -25.55
N LEU A 354 -27.43 34.89 -25.17
CA LEU A 354 -26.53 34.63 -24.06
C LEU A 354 -27.35 34.55 -22.79
N PRO A 355 -27.22 33.47 -22.01
CA PRO A 355 -27.88 33.38 -20.73
C PRO A 355 -27.41 34.55 -19.86
N THR A 356 -28.35 35.42 -19.47
CA THR A 356 -28.06 36.54 -18.56
C THR A 356 -27.55 35.99 -17.24
N LYS A 357 -26.81 36.79 -16.45
CA LYS A 357 -26.41 36.38 -15.10
C LYS A 357 -27.61 35.95 -14.26
N ALA A 358 -28.75 36.64 -14.40
CA ALA A 358 -30.00 36.25 -13.75
C ALA A 358 -30.53 34.89 -14.24
N TYR A 359 -30.42 34.59 -15.54
CA TYR A 359 -30.76 33.27 -16.08
C TYR A 359 -29.80 32.19 -15.57
N VAL A 360 -28.48 32.44 -15.56
CA VAL A 360 -27.48 31.48 -15.05
C VAL A 360 -27.68 31.25 -13.56
N ASP A 361 -27.84 32.31 -12.76
CA ASP A 361 -28.07 32.20 -11.33
C ASP A 361 -29.42 31.53 -11.03
N GLY A 362 -30.47 31.82 -11.80
CA GLY A 362 -31.77 31.15 -11.69
C GLY A 362 -31.66 29.67 -12.06
N ALA A 363 -31.09 29.35 -13.22
CA ALA A 363 -30.88 27.98 -13.68
C ALA A 363 -29.99 27.19 -12.73
N VAL A 364 -28.92 27.78 -12.18
CA VAL A 364 -28.06 27.12 -11.19
C VAL A 364 -28.79 26.93 -9.87
N ARG A 365 -29.60 27.90 -9.43
CA ARG A 365 -30.42 27.78 -8.20
C ARG A 365 -31.52 26.73 -8.33
N ASP A 366 -32.05 26.53 -9.54
CA ASP A 366 -33.06 25.52 -9.85
C ASP A 366 -32.45 24.14 -10.15
N LYS A 367 -31.19 24.07 -10.61
CA LYS A 367 -30.45 22.83 -10.89
C LYS A 367 -29.69 22.30 -9.68
N ALA A 368 -29.26 23.18 -8.79
CA ALA A 368 -28.70 22.83 -7.49
C ALA A 368 -29.84 22.90 -6.47
N ASP A 369 -30.72 21.89 -6.51
CA ASP A 369 -31.73 21.75 -5.48
C ASP A 369 -31.02 21.58 -4.12
N ALA A 370 -30.89 22.64 -3.33
CA ALA A 370 -30.25 22.58 -2.01
C ALA A 370 -31.00 21.64 -1.04
N THR A 371 -32.15 21.11 -1.46
CA THR A 371 -32.98 20.18 -0.71
C THR A 371 -33.00 18.77 -1.29
N HIS A 372 -32.37 18.49 -2.44
CA HIS A 372 -32.36 17.11 -2.94
C HIS A 372 -31.56 16.23 -1.98
N LYS A 373 -32.23 15.20 -1.48
CA LYS A 373 -31.67 14.18 -0.60
C LYS A 373 -31.58 12.90 -1.40
N HIS A 374 -30.43 12.24 -1.35
CA HIS A 374 -30.35 10.86 -1.79
C HIS A 374 -31.08 9.99 -0.78
N THR A 375 -32.10 9.29 -1.23
CA THR A 375 -32.70 8.17 -0.51
C THR A 375 -31.93 6.91 -0.85
N LEU A 376 -32.09 5.87 -0.03
CA LEU A 376 -31.49 4.56 -0.31
C LEU A 376 -31.99 3.96 -1.63
N ALA A 377 -33.18 4.37 -2.10
CA ALA A 377 -33.75 3.97 -3.39
C ALA A 377 -32.99 4.55 -4.59
N ASP A 378 -32.22 5.63 -4.41
CA ASP A 378 -31.43 6.24 -5.48
C ASP A 378 -30.15 5.45 -5.81
N ILE A 379 -29.78 4.48 -4.97
CA ILE A 379 -28.61 3.62 -5.17
C ILE A 379 -29.04 2.32 -5.83
N THR A 380 -29.01 2.29 -7.16
CA THR A 380 -29.56 1.18 -7.98
C THR A 380 -28.73 -0.11 -7.94
N ASN A 381 -27.49 -0.05 -7.47
CA ASN A 381 -26.55 -1.18 -7.42
C ASN A 381 -26.21 -1.61 -5.99
N LEU A 382 -27.04 -1.24 -5.00
CA LEU A 382 -26.83 -1.69 -3.64
C LEU A 382 -27.17 -3.19 -3.51
N PRO A 383 -26.28 -4.03 -2.94
CA PRO A 383 -26.65 -5.39 -2.54
C PRO A 383 -27.83 -5.37 -1.57
N ALA A 384 -28.60 -6.45 -1.50
CA ALA A 384 -29.74 -6.53 -0.60
C ALA A 384 -29.30 -6.26 0.86
N ILE A 385 -30.05 -5.42 1.57
CA ILE A 385 -29.82 -5.16 3.00
C ILE A 385 -30.62 -6.20 3.79
N SER A 386 -29.97 -6.85 4.76
CA SER A 386 -30.60 -7.94 5.54
C SER A 386 -30.00 -8.02 6.94
N ASP A 387 -30.83 -8.31 7.94
CA ASP A 387 -30.40 -8.66 9.29
C ASP A 387 -30.12 -10.16 9.46
N MET A 388 -30.45 -10.97 8.44
CA MET A 388 -30.13 -12.39 8.36
C MET A 388 -28.77 -12.63 7.71
N PRO A 389 -27.99 -13.63 8.15
CA PRO A 389 -26.65 -13.92 7.64
C PRO A 389 -26.71 -14.59 6.26
N ARG A 390 -27.02 -13.80 5.22
CA ARG A 390 -27.14 -14.24 3.83
C ARG A 390 -25.90 -13.84 3.02
N PRO A 391 -25.41 -14.70 2.11
CA PRO A 391 -24.38 -14.31 1.16
C PRO A 391 -24.79 -13.09 0.35
N ASN A 392 -23.81 -12.24 -0.01
CA ASN A 392 -24.00 -11.07 -0.88
C ASN A 392 -25.05 -10.05 -0.37
N THR A 393 -25.12 -9.86 0.95
CA THR A 393 -25.99 -8.84 1.57
C THR A 393 -25.18 -7.82 2.37
N LEU A 394 -25.68 -6.59 2.42
CA LEU A 394 -25.20 -5.60 3.38
C LEU A 394 -25.82 -5.89 4.75
N VAL A 395 -24.97 -5.93 5.77
CA VAL A 395 -25.38 -6.25 7.14
C VAL A 395 -26.24 -5.12 7.71
N GLN A 396 -27.43 -5.48 8.17
CA GLN A 396 -28.29 -4.62 8.99
C GLN A 396 -28.31 -5.14 10.43
N ARG A 397 -28.38 -4.22 11.40
CA ARG A 397 -28.71 -4.62 12.77
C ARG A 397 -30.17 -5.08 12.82
N SER A 398 -30.44 -6.12 13.59
CA SER A 398 -31.79 -6.60 13.85
C SER A 398 -32.61 -5.56 14.64
N SER A 399 -33.91 -5.81 14.81
CA SER A 399 -34.79 -4.98 15.64
C SER A 399 -34.34 -4.86 17.10
N THR A 400 -33.51 -5.79 17.59
CA THR A 400 -32.94 -5.76 18.95
C THR A 400 -31.55 -5.12 18.99
N GLY A 401 -31.07 -4.58 17.87
CA GLY A 401 -29.75 -3.93 17.77
C GLY A 401 -28.57 -4.90 17.62
N THR A 402 -28.83 -6.21 17.54
CA THR A 402 -27.79 -7.24 17.37
C THR A 402 -27.44 -7.46 15.90
N ILE A 403 -26.24 -7.98 15.65
CA ILE A 403 -25.83 -8.47 14.33
C ILE A 403 -25.89 -10.00 14.36
N ARG A 404 -26.51 -10.61 13.35
CA ARG A 404 -26.55 -12.07 13.20
C ARG A 404 -25.50 -12.49 12.19
N VAL A 405 -24.64 -13.42 12.59
CA VAL A 405 -23.62 -14.03 11.71
C VAL A 405 -23.75 -15.55 11.77
N SER A 406 -23.46 -16.23 10.67
CA SER A 406 -23.38 -17.69 10.64
C SER A 406 -22.19 -18.19 11.45
N SER A 407 -22.17 -19.48 11.80
CA SER A 407 -21.00 -20.07 12.44
C SER A 407 -19.78 -19.97 11.51
N PRO A 408 -18.61 -19.59 12.04
CA PRO A 408 -17.41 -19.42 11.23
C PRO A 408 -16.95 -20.77 10.65
N ASN A 409 -16.46 -20.76 9.41
CA ASN A 409 -15.82 -21.91 8.75
C ASN A 409 -14.35 -21.63 8.37
N GLY A 410 -13.83 -20.48 8.80
CA GLY A 410 -12.47 -20.00 8.54
C GLY A 410 -12.05 -19.01 9.63
N SER A 411 -10.74 -18.86 9.82
CA SER A 411 -10.15 -18.05 10.91
C SER A 411 -10.38 -16.55 10.78
N ASN A 412 -10.75 -16.07 9.58
CA ASN A 412 -11.04 -14.67 9.29
C ASN A 412 -12.54 -14.34 9.34
N ASN A 413 -13.39 -15.28 9.73
CA ASN A 413 -14.83 -15.06 9.84
C ASN A 413 -15.21 -14.49 11.21
N ALA A 414 -16.26 -13.66 11.25
CA ALA A 414 -16.91 -13.29 12.51
C ALA A 414 -17.54 -14.53 13.17
N ALA A 415 -17.35 -14.67 14.48
CA ALA A 415 -17.96 -15.74 15.26
C ALA A 415 -19.29 -15.29 15.87
N ASN A 416 -20.30 -16.16 15.84
CA ASN A 416 -21.51 -15.94 16.64
C ASN A 416 -21.31 -16.43 18.08
N GLN A 417 -22.15 -15.93 18.99
CA GLN A 417 -22.07 -16.27 20.41
C GLN A 417 -22.18 -17.79 20.65
N GLY A 418 -23.11 -18.47 19.99
CA GLY A 418 -23.30 -19.93 20.17
C GLY A 418 -22.05 -20.73 19.83
N TYR A 419 -21.33 -20.35 18.77
CA TYR A 419 -20.05 -20.96 18.41
C TYR A 419 -19.00 -20.78 19.50
N VAL A 420 -18.86 -19.56 20.04
CA VAL A 420 -17.90 -19.27 21.13
C VAL A 420 -18.27 -20.05 22.38
N ASP A 421 -19.55 -20.03 22.78
CA ASP A 421 -20.05 -20.75 23.95
C ASP A 421 -19.79 -22.27 23.82
N ASP A 422 -19.91 -22.84 22.62
CA ASP A 422 -19.65 -24.26 22.38
C ASP A 422 -18.15 -24.60 22.40
N GLN A 423 -17.28 -23.72 21.89
CA GLN A 423 -15.82 -23.87 22.04
C GLN A 423 -15.42 -23.81 23.52
N ASP A 424 -15.92 -22.82 24.26
CA ASP A 424 -15.65 -22.66 25.69
C ASP A 424 -16.12 -23.87 26.51
N LYS A 425 -17.31 -24.42 26.18
CA LYS A 425 -17.79 -25.66 26.81
C LYS A 425 -16.87 -26.85 26.53
N ALA A 426 -16.37 -27.00 25.31
CA ALA A 426 -15.45 -28.08 24.97
C ALA A 426 -14.13 -27.94 25.74
N THR A 427 -13.56 -26.73 25.76
CA THR A 427 -12.35 -26.43 26.55
C THR A 427 -12.58 -26.66 28.04
N LEU A 428 -13.74 -26.27 28.58
CA LEU A 428 -14.09 -26.53 29.97
C LEU A 428 -14.22 -28.02 30.28
N ALA A 429 -14.78 -28.82 29.36
CA ALA A 429 -14.89 -30.26 29.52
C ALA A 429 -13.51 -30.92 29.53
N GLU A 430 -12.61 -30.52 28.62
CA GLU A 430 -11.22 -30.97 28.59
C GLU A 430 -10.47 -30.59 29.87
N ALA A 431 -10.62 -29.33 30.31
CA ALA A 431 -10.02 -28.86 31.55
C ALA A 431 -10.54 -29.65 32.78
N LYS A 432 -11.85 -29.94 32.83
CA LYS A 432 -12.43 -30.78 33.88
C LYS A 432 -11.88 -32.20 33.84
N ALA A 433 -11.84 -32.83 32.67
CA ALA A 433 -11.27 -34.17 32.53
C ALA A 433 -9.81 -34.21 32.97
N LEU A 434 -9.01 -33.18 32.62
CA LEU A 434 -7.63 -33.07 33.08
C LEU A 434 -7.56 -32.94 34.60
N VAL A 435 -8.37 -32.06 35.21
CA VAL A 435 -8.39 -31.86 36.67
C VAL A 435 -8.83 -33.13 37.40
N GLU A 436 -9.88 -33.80 36.91
CA GLU A 436 -10.41 -35.05 37.49
C GLU A 436 -9.44 -36.23 37.32
N SER A 437 -8.56 -36.21 36.31
CA SER A 437 -7.51 -37.23 36.15
C SER A 437 -6.33 -37.07 37.12
N ARG A 438 -6.22 -35.91 37.79
CA ARG A 438 -5.12 -35.65 38.73
C ARG A 438 -5.46 -36.31 40.06
N PRO A 439 -4.53 -37.10 40.64
CA PRO A 439 -4.67 -37.60 41.99
C PRO A 439 -4.97 -36.46 42.97
N ALA A 440 -6.05 -36.58 43.74
CA ALA A 440 -6.37 -35.63 44.80
C ALA A 440 -5.34 -35.73 45.93
N PHE A 441 -5.11 -34.62 46.60
CA PHE A 441 -4.14 -34.50 47.69
C PHE A 441 -4.87 -34.15 48.98
N PHE A 442 -4.91 -35.10 49.90
CA PHE A 442 -5.48 -34.96 51.24
C PHE A 442 -4.36 -34.69 52.25
N SER A 443 -4.70 -34.13 53.40
CA SER A 443 -3.75 -33.97 54.51
C SER A 443 -4.46 -34.06 55.86
N GLY A 444 -3.70 -34.43 56.88
CA GLY A 444 -4.19 -34.48 58.25
C GLY A 444 -3.13 -34.95 59.23
N VAL A 445 -3.45 -34.82 60.52
CA VAL A 445 -2.56 -35.21 61.62
C VAL A 445 -2.58 -36.74 61.78
N GLY A 446 -1.40 -37.37 61.74
CA GLY A 446 -1.25 -38.81 61.91
C GLY A 446 -1.44 -39.61 60.62
N SER A 447 -1.37 -40.94 60.74
CA SER A 447 -1.52 -41.88 59.61
C SER A 447 -2.86 -41.68 58.88
N PRO A 448 -2.93 -42.00 57.58
CA PRO A 448 -4.17 -41.89 56.82
C PRO A 448 -5.31 -42.63 57.53
N PRO A 449 -6.47 -41.99 57.77
CA PRO A 449 -7.61 -42.67 58.36
C PRO A 449 -8.13 -43.75 57.40
N SER A 450 -8.79 -44.77 57.94
CA SER A 450 -9.32 -45.90 57.15
C SER A 450 -10.41 -45.50 56.15
N THR A 451 -10.96 -44.30 56.27
CA THR A 451 -11.92 -43.71 55.34
C THR A 451 -11.63 -42.22 55.19
N ILE A 452 -11.51 -41.76 53.94
CA ILE A 452 -11.34 -40.35 53.59
C ILE A 452 -12.49 -40.00 52.63
N PRO A 453 -13.47 -39.17 53.03
CA PRO A 453 -14.58 -38.81 52.16
C PRO A 453 -14.11 -38.20 50.84
N GLY A 454 -14.52 -38.80 49.72
CA GLY A 454 -14.17 -38.33 48.38
C GLY A 454 -12.79 -38.76 47.88
N ALA A 455 -12.01 -39.51 48.66
CA ALA A 455 -10.79 -40.12 48.16
C ALA A 455 -11.09 -41.29 47.22
N VAL A 456 -10.22 -41.51 46.25
CA VAL A 456 -10.22 -42.67 45.36
C VAL A 456 -8.85 -43.36 45.35
N VAL A 457 -8.80 -44.60 44.87
CA VAL A 457 -7.53 -45.32 44.67
C VAL A 457 -6.66 -44.53 43.68
N GLY A 458 -5.44 -44.20 44.10
CA GLY A 458 -4.49 -43.42 43.31
C GLY A 458 -4.18 -42.04 43.90
N ASP A 459 -5.07 -41.51 44.75
CA ASP A 459 -4.89 -40.25 45.47
C ASP A 459 -3.74 -40.32 46.49
N TYR A 460 -3.38 -39.16 47.04
CA TYR A 460 -2.30 -39.04 48.03
C TYR A 460 -2.80 -38.41 49.32
N TYR A 461 -2.25 -38.84 50.46
CA TYR A 461 -2.48 -38.27 51.79
C TYR A 461 -1.15 -37.86 52.42
N LEU A 462 -1.01 -36.59 52.82
CA LEU A 462 0.13 -36.08 53.58
C LEU A 462 -0.17 -36.15 55.07
N ASN A 463 0.61 -36.94 55.80
CA ASN A 463 0.62 -36.90 57.25
C ASN A 463 1.34 -35.61 57.70
N GLU A 464 0.61 -34.64 58.23
CA GLU A 464 1.15 -33.34 58.63
C GLU A 464 2.10 -33.42 59.84
N THR A 465 2.07 -34.53 60.58
CA THR A 465 2.95 -34.73 61.75
C THR A 465 4.30 -35.27 61.35
N THR A 466 4.33 -36.23 60.42
CA THR A 466 5.56 -36.90 59.98
C THR A 466 6.09 -36.35 58.66
N MET A 467 5.28 -35.56 57.95
CA MET A 467 5.50 -35.09 56.58
C MET A 467 5.65 -36.23 55.58
N GLU A 468 5.14 -37.43 55.91
CA GLU A 468 5.15 -38.58 55.02
C GLU A 468 3.97 -38.55 54.06
N LEU A 469 4.26 -38.86 52.80
CA LEU A 469 3.26 -38.95 51.74
C LEU A 469 2.82 -40.41 51.56
N HIS A 470 1.53 -40.67 51.68
CA HIS A 470 0.94 -41.99 51.52
C HIS A 470 0.10 -42.01 50.24
N LYS A 471 0.33 -42.99 49.37
CA LYS A 471 -0.58 -43.25 48.23
C LYS A 471 -1.77 -44.07 48.72
N ILE A 472 -2.97 -43.62 48.41
CA ILE A 472 -4.21 -44.32 48.71
C ILE A 472 -4.36 -45.47 47.72
N THR A 473 -4.28 -46.69 48.22
CA THR A 473 -4.38 -47.92 47.40
C THR A 473 -5.73 -48.63 47.57
N GLY A 474 -6.55 -48.18 48.50
CA GLY A 474 -7.90 -48.67 48.78
C GLY A 474 -8.72 -47.60 49.50
N VAL A 475 -10.02 -47.53 49.21
CA VAL A 475 -11.00 -46.59 49.77
C VAL A 475 -12.25 -47.32 50.19
#